data_AF-A0A3S4HIK2-F1
#
_entry.id   AF-A0A3S4HIK2-F1
#
_cell.length_a   1.000
_cell.length_b   1.000
_cell.length_c   1.000
_cell.angle_alpha   90.00
_cell.angle_beta   90.00
_cell.angle_gamma   90.00
#
_symmetry.space_group_name_H-M   'P 1'
#
loop_
_entity.id
_entity.type
_entity.pdbx_description
1 polymer ?
#
loop_
_entity_poly.entity_id
_entity_poly.type
_entity_poly.pdbx_seq_one_letter_code
_entity_poly.pdbx_strand_id
1 'polypeptide(L)'
;MPAWPQGRLSFAVFAEPDAGQRVKGGLTLINTEPGALSAHKLPLSLLVGEFRADEKALELYGSHAETAGGRVDLSGEFKPARSNWPPT
;
A
#
# COMPACT_ATOMS: atom_id res chain seq x y z
N MET A 1 -2.60 -1.81 -26.81
CA MET A 1 -3.16 -1.70 -25.44
C MET A 1 -3.10 -0.24 -25.05
N PRO A 2 -4.15 0.35 -24.43
CA PRO A 2 -3.97 1.67 -23.82
C PRO A 2 -2.79 1.59 -22.86
N ALA A 3 -1.89 2.57 -22.94
CA ALA A 3 -0.73 2.60 -22.06
C ALA A 3 -1.24 2.79 -20.62
N TRP A 4 -0.90 1.87 -19.73
CA TRP A 4 -1.22 1.99 -18.32
C TRP A 4 -0.59 3.28 -17.76
N PRO A 5 -1.24 3.96 -16.81
CA PRO A 5 -0.68 5.16 -16.20
C PRO A 5 0.67 4.84 -15.53
N GLN A 6 1.63 5.74 -15.71
CA GLN A 6 2.99 5.60 -15.19
C GLN A 6 3.23 6.52 -13.98
N GLY A 7 4.15 6.12 -13.12
CA GLY A 7 4.60 6.94 -11.99
C GLY A 7 5.99 6.50 -11.55
N ARG A 8 6.69 7.37 -10.82
CA ARG A 8 7.99 7.06 -10.21
C ARG A 8 7.79 6.92 -8.71
N LEU A 9 7.63 5.68 -8.26
CA LEU A 9 7.26 5.36 -6.90
C LEU A 9 8.48 5.13 -6.01
N SER A 10 8.47 5.74 -4.83
CA SER A 10 9.37 5.42 -3.72
C SER A 10 8.53 4.85 -2.58
N PHE A 11 8.88 3.65 -2.13
CA PHE A 11 8.15 2.94 -1.09
C PHE A 11 9.06 2.69 0.11
N ALA A 12 8.58 3.05 1.29
CA ALA A 12 9.23 2.81 2.55
C ALA A 12 8.27 2.10 3.50
N VAL A 13 8.83 1.15 4.26
CA VAL A 13 8.13 0.43 5.33
C VAL A 13 8.99 0.52 6.57
N PHE A 14 8.39 0.95 7.66
CA PHE A 14 8.94 0.79 8.99
C PHE A 14 8.12 -0.27 9.72
N ALA A 15 8.79 -1.22 10.36
CA ALA A 15 8.14 -2.33 11.05
C ALA A 15 8.88 -2.64 12.34
N GLU A 16 8.13 -2.92 13.41
CA GLU A 16 8.64 -3.32 14.70
C GLU A 16 7.79 -4.46 15.30
N PRO A 17 8.38 -5.28 16.20
CA PRO A 17 7.59 -6.21 17.00
C PRO A 17 6.54 -5.47 17.83
N ASP A 18 5.33 -6.01 17.90
CA ASP A 18 4.29 -5.50 18.79
C ASP A 18 4.17 -6.37 20.05
N ALA A 19 3.20 -7.30 20.09
CA ALA A 19 3.03 -8.29 21.16
C ALA A 19 2.64 -9.66 20.58
N GLY A 20 3.21 -10.75 21.12
CA GLY A 20 3.11 -12.08 20.50
C GLY A 20 3.88 -12.15 19.18
N GLN A 21 3.48 -13.06 18.28
CA GLN A 21 4.07 -13.18 16.92
C GLN A 21 3.49 -12.13 15.94
N ARG A 22 3.34 -10.88 16.40
CA ARG A 22 2.76 -9.78 15.63
C ARG A 22 3.78 -8.71 15.30
N VAL A 23 3.59 -8.09 14.15
CA VAL A 23 4.37 -6.94 13.68
C VAL A 23 3.40 -5.76 13.52
N LYS A 24 3.84 -4.57 13.91
CA LYS A 24 3.15 -3.32 13.59
C LYS A 24 4.10 -2.39 12.85
N GLY A 25 3.56 -1.43 12.14
CA GLY A 25 4.40 -0.52 11.38
C GLY A 25 3.65 0.55 10.64
N GLY A 26 4.42 1.33 9.91
CA GLY A 26 3.94 2.35 8.99
C GLY A 26 4.45 2.10 7.59
N LEU A 27 3.66 2.48 6.60
CA LEU A 27 4.06 2.49 5.20
C LEU A 27 3.93 3.90 4.63
N THR A 28 4.80 4.21 3.68
CA THR A 28 4.75 5.44 2.91
C THR A 28 5.12 5.13 1.47
N LEU A 29 4.25 5.54 0.55
CA LEU A 29 4.46 5.46 -0.89
C LEU A 29 4.33 6.86 -1.46
N ILE A 30 5.41 7.36 -2.05
CA ILE A 30 5.46 8.67 -2.70
C ILE A 30 5.59 8.45 -4.19
N ASN A 31 4.70 9.07 -4.97
CA ASN A 31 4.92 9.21 -6.41
C ASN A 31 5.63 10.54 -6.66
N THR A 32 6.85 10.48 -7.16
CA THR A 32 7.67 11.66 -7.46
C THR A 32 7.33 12.29 -8.82
N GLU A 33 6.48 11.64 -9.61
CA GLU A 33 5.98 12.15 -10.89
C GLU A 33 4.43 11.99 -11.00
N PRO A 34 3.63 12.59 -10.10
CA PRO A 34 2.18 12.47 -10.16
C PRO A 34 1.61 13.26 -11.36
N GLY A 35 0.43 12.87 -11.82
CA GLY A 35 -0.29 13.62 -12.86
C GLY A 35 -1.60 13.00 -13.27
N ALA A 36 -2.32 13.70 -14.16
CA ALA A 36 -3.62 13.24 -14.64
C ALA A 36 -3.53 11.96 -15.49
N LEU A 37 -4.57 11.12 -15.41
CA LEU A 37 -4.69 9.92 -16.25
C LEU A 37 -4.69 10.24 -17.74
N SER A 38 -5.25 11.39 -18.14
CA SER A 38 -5.22 11.88 -19.53
C SER A 38 -3.81 12.15 -20.06
N ALA A 39 -2.86 12.42 -19.15
CA ALA A 39 -1.44 12.56 -19.45
C ALA A 39 -0.67 11.23 -19.28
N HIS A 40 -1.37 10.09 -19.15
CA HIS A 40 -0.81 8.77 -18.88
C HIS A 40 0.03 8.71 -17.60
N LYS A 41 -0.32 9.53 -16.60
CA LYS A 41 0.32 9.54 -15.29
C LYS A 41 -0.59 9.00 -14.21
N LEU A 42 0.01 8.39 -13.19
CA LEU A 42 -0.69 7.94 -11.99
C LEU A 42 -1.08 9.17 -11.14
N PRO A 43 -2.36 9.40 -10.84
CA PRO A 43 -2.81 10.58 -10.09
C PRO A 43 -2.53 10.54 -8.59
N LEU A 44 -2.04 9.41 -8.08
CA LEU A 44 -1.60 9.25 -6.70
C LEU A 44 -0.33 10.08 -6.48
N SER A 45 -0.32 10.95 -5.47
CA SER A 45 0.88 11.65 -5.00
C SER A 45 1.48 10.99 -3.76
N LEU A 46 0.62 10.58 -2.83
CA LEU A 46 1.00 10.01 -1.54
C LEU A 46 0.05 8.88 -1.15
N LEU A 47 0.58 7.83 -0.54
CA LEU A 47 -0.17 6.90 0.29
C LEU A 47 0.62 6.73 1.59
N VAL A 48 -0.02 6.99 2.72
CA VAL A 48 0.54 6.73 4.05
C VAL A 48 -0.44 5.92 4.86
N GLY A 49 0.07 5.08 5.73
CA GLY A 49 -0.77 4.19 6.50
C GLY A 49 -0.05 3.50 7.63
N GLU A 50 -0.84 3.00 8.56
CA GLU A 50 -0.40 2.11 9.61
C GLU A 50 -0.92 0.70 9.34
N PHE A 51 -0.14 -0.30 9.76
CA PHE A 51 -0.56 -1.68 9.64
C PHE A 51 -0.25 -2.49 10.88
N ARG A 52 -1.01 -3.57 11.05
CA ARG A 52 -0.71 -4.70 11.92
C ARG A 52 -0.72 -5.96 11.09
N ALA A 53 0.20 -6.87 11.37
CA ALA A 53 0.27 -8.14 10.70
C ALA A 53 0.57 -9.27 11.69
N ASP A 54 -0.05 -10.41 11.43
CA ASP A 54 0.28 -11.69 12.05
C ASP A 54 0.34 -12.79 10.98
N GLU A 55 0.43 -14.06 11.41
CA GLU A 55 0.48 -15.21 10.50
C GLU A 55 -0.79 -15.40 9.65
N LYS A 56 -1.90 -14.73 9.97
CA LYS A 56 -3.21 -14.91 9.34
C LYS A 56 -3.64 -13.74 8.47
N ALA A 57 -3.27 -12.53 8.85
CA ALA A 57 -3.74 -11.32 8.17
C ALA A 57 -2.76 -10.16 8.26
N LEU A 58 -2.86 -9.27 7.28
CA LEU A 58 -2.36 -7.89 7.32
C LEU A 58 -3.57 -6.96 7.35
N GLU A 59 -3.68 -6.17 8.41
CA GLU A 59 -4.69 -5.13 8.59
C GLU A 59 -4.07 -3.77 8.31
N LEU A 60 -4.69 -3.00 7.41
CA LEU A 60 -4.36 -1.62 7.09
C LEU A 60 -5.40 -0.70 7.74
N TYR A 61 -4.94 0.27 8.52
CA TYR A 61 -5.78 1.24 9.20
C TYR A 61 -5.11 2.61 9.27
N GLY A 62 -5.86 3.64 9.66
CA GLY A 62 -5.35 5.01 9.74
C GLY A 62 -4.73 5.52 8.44
N SER A 63 -5.10 4.93 7.30
CA SER A 63 -4.41 5.14 6.04
C SER A 63 -5.19 6.09 5.14
N HIS A 64 -4.45 6.85 4.33
CA HIS A 64 -5.06 7.68 3.31
C HIS A 64 -4.14 7.83 2.10
N ALA A 65 -4.77 8.02 0.95
CA ALA A 65 -4.15 8.35 -0.31
C ALA A 65 -4.48 9.79 -0.68
N GLU A 66 -3.48 10.55 -1.12
CA GLU A 66 -3.66 11.84 -1.76
C GLU A 66 -3.63 11.66 -3.27
N THR A 67 -4.63 12.24 -3.94
CA THR A 67 -4.74 12.24 -5.39
C THR A 67 -5.02 13.65 -5.90
N ALA A 68 -4.91 13.87 -7.22
CA ALA A 68 -5.33 15.12 -7.84
C ALA A 68 -6.81 15.50 -7.57
N GLY A 69 -7.67 14.53 -7.22
CA GLY A 69 -9.07 14.73 -6.88
C GLY A 69 -9.33 14.94 -5.38
N GLY A 70 -8.28 14.98 -4.55
CA GLY A 70 -8.38 15.08 -3.09
C GLY A 70 -7.93 13.81 -2.37
N ARG A 71 -8.32 13.71 -1.10
CA ARG A 71 -7.92 12.65 -0.17
C ARG A 71 -8.95 11.52 -0.17
N VAL A 72 -8.45 10.28 -0.16
CA VAL A 72 -9.24 9.05 0.00
C VAL A 72 -8.72 8.31 1.23
N ASP A 73 -9.57 8.11 2.23
CA ASP A 73 -9.22 7.26 3.37
C ASP A 73 -9.34 5.78 2.99
N LEU A 74 -8.40 4.98 3.46
CA LEU A 74 -8.26 3.55 3.14
C LEU A 74 -8.16 2.74 4.43
N SER A 75 -8.87 1.62 4.44
CA SER A 75 -8.76 0.61 5.48
C SER A 75 -9.13 -0.74 4.89
N GLY A 76 -8.50 -1.82 5.35
CA GLY A 76 -8.82 -3.14 4.86
C GLY A 76 -7.99 -4.24 5.49
N GLU A 77 -8.37 -5.48 5.20
CA GLU A 77 -7.68 -6.67 5.68
C GLU A 77 -7.29 -7.52 4.47
N PHE A 78 -6.02 -7.92 4.41
CA PHE A 78 -5.53 -8.90 3.47
C PHE A 78 -5.24 -10.21 4.21
N LYS A 79 -5.96 -11.26 3.83
CA LYS A 79 -5.72 -12.63 4.27
C LYS A 79 -5.07 -13.39 3.12
N PRO A 80 -3.79 -13.80 3.21
CA PRO A 80 -3.19 -14.62 2.18
C PRO A 80 -3.98 -15.93 2.05
N ALA A 81 -4.41 -16.26 0.83
CA ALA A 81 -4.91 -17.61 0.55
C ALA A 81 -3.75 -18.58 0.83
N ARG A 82 -4.03 -19.72 1.50
CA ARG A 82 -3.01 -20.77 1.66
C ARG A 82 -2.48 -21.12 0.27
N SER A 83 -1.19 -20.83 0.04
CA SER A 83 -0.51 -21.31 -1.16
C SER A 83 -0.39 -22.82 -0.99
N ASN A 84 -1.21 -23.57 -1.71
CA ASN A 84 -1.08 -25.02 -1.83
C ASN A 84 0.08 -25.39 -2.78
N TRP A 85 1.20 -24.68 -2.72
CA TRP A 85 2.38 -25.01 -3.53
C TRP A 85 3.16 -26.14 -2.83
N PRO A 86 3.34 -27.32 -3.44
CA PRO A 86 4.13 -28.38 -2.84
C PRO A 86 5.62 -27.97 -2.83
N PRO A 87 6.38 -28.29 -1.77
CA PRO A 87 7.83 -28.19 -1.82
C PRO A 87 8.37 -29.14 -2.90
N THR A 88 9.20 -28.62 -3.80
CA THR A 88 9.97 -29.41 -4.79
C THR A 88 11.07 -30.21 -4.14
#